data_AF-A0A0H3GI83-F1
#
_entry.id   AF-A0A0H3GI83-F1
#
_cell.length_a   1.000
_cell.length_b   1.000
_cell.length_c   1.000
_cell.angle_alpha   90.00
_cell.angle_beta   90.00
_cell.angle_gamma   90.00
#
_symmetry.space_group_name_H-M   'P 1'
#
loop_
_entity.id
_entity.type
_entity.pdbx_description
1 polymer ?
#
loop_
_entity_poly.entity_id
_entity_poly.type
_entity_poly.pdbx_seq_one_letter_code
_entity_poly.pdbx_strand_id
1 'polypeptide(L)'
;MTNAQWLGAHSVDDYQLYSLGHYPGAVPGEGTVHGEVYRIDASTLAELDALRTKGGEYARHLIQTPYGSAWMYVYQRSVEGCTLIANGNWLDRDQY
;
A
#
# COMPACT_ATOMS: atom_id res chain seq x y z
N MET A 1 -5.48 -7.01 20.84
CA MET A 1 -4.57 -5.84 20.92
C MET A 1 -3.74 -5.87 19.66
N THR A 2 -4.06 -5.05 18.67
CA THR A 2 -3.28 -4.92 17.44
C THR A 2 -2.06 -4.06 17.72
N ASN A 3 -0.93 -4.68 18.06
CA ASN A 3 0.33 -3.96 18.23
C ASN A 3 0.90 -3.65 16.85
N ALA A 4 0.60 -2.47 16.33
CA ALA A 4 1.30 -1.91 15.18
C ALA A 4 2.35 -0.91 15.69
N GLN A 5 3.62 -1.23 15.52
CA GLN A 5 4.72 -0.33 15.82
C GLN A 5 5.11 0.41 14.54
N TRP A 6 4.98 1.73 14.55
CA TRP A 6 5.51 2.57 13.47
C TRP A 6 7.04 2.49 13.45
N LEU A 7 7.61 2.12 12.30
CA LEU A 7 9.07 2.05 12.11
C LEU A 7 9.59 3.31 11.41
N GLY A 8 8.82 3.85 10.46
CA GLY A 8 9.12 5.10 9.77
C GLY A 8 8.53 5.16 8.35
N ALA A 9 8.70 6.31 7.70
CA ALA A 9 8.28 6.52 6.33
C ALA A 9 9.22 5.80 5.34
N HIS A 10 8.66 5.25 4.26
CA HIS A 10 9.41 4.62 3.18
C HIS A 10 8.74 4.88 1.85
N SER A 11 9.55 5.11 0.82
CA SER A 11 9.10 5.36 -0.54
C SER A 11 9.49 4.19 -1.42
N VAL A 12 8.58 3.72 -2.27
CA VAL A 12 8.79 2.61 -3.19
C VAL A 12 8.66 3.13 -4.61
N ASP A 13 9.75 3.07 -5.37
CA ASP A 13 9.80 3.33 -6.81
C ASP A 13 9.17 2.18 -7.62
N ASP A 14 8.86 2.46 -8.89
CA ASP A 14 8.16 1.53 -9.81
C ASP A 14 6.71 1.21 -9.39
N TYR A 15 6.12 2.06 -8.54
CA TYR A 15 4.71 2.00 -8.21
C TYR A 15 4.03 3.35 -8.37
N GLN A 16 2.77 3.30 -8.78
CA GLN A 16 1.87 4.45 -8.84
C GLN A 16 0.71 4.24 -7.88
N LEU A 17 0.28 5.34 -7.25
CA LEU A 17 -0.83 5.30 -6.33
C LEU A 17 -2.09 5.83 -7.01
N TYR A 18 -3.19 5.11 -6.92
CA TYR A 18 -4.48 5.52 -7.48
C TYR A 18 -5.52 5.63 -6.36
N SER A 19 -6.39 6.63 -6.44
CA SER A 19 -7.54 6.75 -5.55
C SER A 19 -8.69 5.87 -6.05
N LEU A 20 -9.02 4.82 -5.30
CA LEU A 20 -10.14 3.92 -5.57
C LEU A 20 -11.45 4.41 -4.89
N GLY A 21 -11.50 5.68 -4.49
CA GLY A 21 -12.57 6.28 -3.69
C GLY A 21 -12.15 6.44 -2.23
N HIS A 22 -12.45 5.46 -1.39
CA HIS A 22 -12.20 5.58 0.07
C HIS A 22 -10.78 5.17 0.49
N TYR A 23 -10.08 4.43 -0.35
CA TYR A 23 -8.75 3.91 -0.08
C TYR A 23 -7.86 4.01 -1.33
N PRO A 24 -6.54 4.15 -1.16
CA PRO A 24 -5.62 4.13 -2.29
C PRO A 24 -5.30 2.68 -2.70
N GLY A 25 -5.07 2.48 -3.99
CA GLY A 25 -4.51 1.25 -4.56
C GLY A 25 -3.16 1.54 -5.20
N ALA A 26 -2.11 0.87 -4.75
CA ALA A 26 -0.80 0.95 -5.40
C ALA A 26 -0.73 -0.08 -6.53
N VAL A 27 -0.38 0.34 -7.74
CA VAL A 27 -0.19 -0.51 -8.92
C VAL A 27 1.24 -0.36 -9.43
N PRO A 28 1.83 -1.38 -10.07
CA PRO A 28 3.14 -1.21 -10.71
C PRO A 28 3.05 -0.18 -11.83
N GLY A 29 4.04 0.72 -11.91
CA GLY A 29 4.10 1.78 -12.92
C GLY A 29 5.23 2.76 -12.66
N GLU A 30 5.48 3.69 -13.58
CA GLU A 30 6.64 4.61 -13.54
C GLU A 30 6.47 5.77 -12.55
N GLY A 31 6.19 5.48 -11.28
CA GLY A 31 5.99 6.44 -10.22
C GLY A 31 6.79 6.13 -8.95
N THR A 32 6.49 6.87 -7.89
CA THR A 32 6.99 6.59 -6.55
C THR A 32 5.84 6.68 -5.57
N VAL A 33 5.64 5.65 -4.75
CA VAL A 33 4.63 5.64 -3.70
C VAL A 33 5.28 5.91 -2.36
N HIS A 34 4.78 6.91 -1.65
CA HIS A 34 5.20 7.24 -0.30
C HIS A 34 4.25 6.59 0.70
N GLY A 35 4.80 5.78 1.60
CA GLY A 35 4.05 5.09 2.63
C GLY A 35 4.79 5.06 3.96
N GLU A 36 4.21 4.31 4.88
CA GLU A 36 4.72 4.13 6.22
C GLU A 36 4.85 2.64 6.51
N VAL A 37 5.97 2.27 7.13
CA VAL A 37 6.25 0.88 7.48
C VAL A 37 5.85 0.68 8.93
N TYR A 38 4.92 -0.24 9.15
CA TYR A 38 4.49 -0.67 10.47
C TYR A 38 4.87 -2.12 10.70
N ARG A 39 5.50 -2.40 11.84
CA ARG A 39 5.71 -3.76 12.33
C ARG A 39 4.44 -4.22 13.03
N ILE A 40 3.87 -5.31 12.53
CA ILE A 40 2.66 -5.92 13.07
C ILE A 40 2.91 -7.39 13.37
N ASP A 41 2.17 -7.93 14.32
CA ASP A 41 2.17 -9.37 14.60
C ASP A 41 1.52 -10.17 13.46
N ALA A 42 1.93 -11.44 13.33
CA ALA A 42 1.39 -12.35 12.32
C ALA A 42 -0.14 -12.48 12.40
N SER A 43 -0.73 -12.40 13.59
CA SER A 43 -2.18 -12.39 13.78
C SER A 43 -2.84 -11.17 13.12
N THR A 44 -2.27 -9.98 13.29
CA THR A 44 -2.79 -8.75 12.65
C THR A 44 -2.68 -8.84 11.13
N LEU A 45 -1.55 -9.34 10.63
CA LEU A 45 -1.37 -9.58 9.19
C LEU A 45 -2.39 -10.59 8.65
N ALA A 46 -2.65 -11.67 9.37
CA ALA A 46 -3.63 -12.69 8.98
C ALA A 46 -5.07 -12.13 8.94
N GLU A 47 -5.43 -11.26 9.88
CA GLU A 47 -6.73 -10.57 9.87
C GLU A 47 -6.87 -9.65 8.65
N LEU A 48 -5.84 -8.85 8.35
CA LEU A 48 -5.79 -7.98 7.17
C LEU A 48 -5.87 -8.79 5.87
N ASP A 49 -5.13 -9.88 5.79
CA ASP A 49 -5.11 -10.78 4.65
C ASP A 49 -6.48 -11.45 4.44
N ALA A 50 -7.12 -11.89 5.53
CA ALA A 50 -8.46 -12.46 5.49
C ALA A 50 -9.54 -11.46 5.04
N LEU A 51 -9.33 -10.16 5.25
CA LEU A 51 -10.21 -9.10 4.76
C LEU A 51 -9.95 -8.77 3.29
N ARG A 52 -8.69 -8.65 2.86
CA ARG A 52 -8.34 -8.10 1.53
C ARG A 52 -8.05 -9.12 0.45
N THR A 53 -7.53 -10.30 0.80
CA THR A 53 -7.09 -11.31 -0.18
C THR A 53 -8.23 -12.24 -0.61
N LYS A 54 -9.34 -12.30 0.14
CA LYS A 54 -10.52 -13.11 -0.22
C LYS A 54 -11.09 -12.79 -1.59
N GLY A 55 -10.99 -11.54 -2.04
CA GLY A 55 -11.46 -11.11 -3.37
C GLY A 55 -10.43 -11.28 -4.49
N GLY A 56 -9.18 -11.68 -4.18
CA GLY A 56 -8.08 -11.73 -5.16
C GLY A 56 -7.72 -10.39 -5.78
N GLU A 57 -8.14 -9.27 -5.19
CA GLU A 57 -8.00 -7.93 -5.79
C GLU A 57 -6.60 -7.35 -5.59
N TYR A 58 -5.90 -7.85 -4.58
CA TYR A 58 -4.57 -7.39 -4.17
C TYR A 58 -3.58 -8.56 -4.16
N ALA A 59 -2.41 -8.35 -4.77
CA ALA A 59 -1.23 -9.18 -4.62
C ALA A 59 -0.42 -8.72 -3.42
N ARG A 60 0.13 -9.66 -2.64
CA ARG A 60 1.17 -9.35 -1.65
C ARG A 60 2.52 -9.37 -2.34
N HIS A 61 3.18 -8.22 -2.39
CA HIS A 61 4.55 -8.08 -2.84
C HIS A 61 5.46 -7.90 -1.63
N LEU A 62 6.55 -8.66 -1.63
CA LEU A 62 7.59 -8.46 -0.62
C LEU A 62 8.55 -7.39 -1.13
N ILE A 63 8.56 -6.25 -0.46
CA ILE A 63 9.46 -5.14 -0.76
C ILE A 63 10.59 -5.10 0.27
N GLN A 64 11.74 -4.55 -0.14
CA GLN A 64 12.87 -4.33 0.75
C GLN A 64 12.80 -2.91 1.29
N THR A 65 12.72 -2.77 2.61
CA THR A 65 12.73 -1.49 3.31
C THR A 65 13.98 -1.38 4.18
N PRO A 66 14.42 -0.18 4.58
CA PRO A 66 15.55 -0.03 5.50
C PRO A 66 15.32 -0.68 6.87
N TYR A 67 14.07 -1.02 7.21
CA TYR A 67 13.70 -1.71 8.45
C TYR A 67 13.62 -3.25 8.30
N GLY A 68 13.90 -3.77 7.10
CA GLY A 68 13.77 -5.17 6.72
C GLY A 68 12.72 -5.40 5.61
N SER A 69 12.39 -6.66 5.35
CA SER A 69 11.36 -7.01 4.37
C SER A 69 9.97 -6.61 4.87
N ALA A 70 9.19 -5.93 4.03
CA ALA A 70 7.81 -5.55 4.32
C ALA A 70 6.85 -6.08 3.26
N TRP A 71 5.62 -6.38 3.67
CA TRP A 71 4.55 -6.78 2.76
C TRP A 71 3.80 -5.54 2.26
N MET A 72 3.81 -5.33 0.95
CA MET A 72 3.04 -4.32 0.26
C MET A 72 1.86 -4.97 -0.47
N TYR A 73 0.69 -4.35 -0.37
CA TYR A 73 -0.50 -4.80 -1.12
C TYR A 73 -0.57 -4.02 -2.42
N VAL A 74 -0.35 -4.73 -3.52
CA VAL A 74 -0.38 -4.20 -4.88
C VAL A 74 -1.71 -4.55 -5.50
N TYR A 75 -2.46 -3.54 -5.92
CA TYR A 75 -3.71 -3.74 -6.64
C TYR A 75 -3.39 -4.33 -8.02
N GLN A 76 -4.00 -5.46 -8.33
CA GLN A 76 -3.72 -6.23 -9.55
C GLN A 76 -4.86 -6.13 -10.58
N ARG A 77 -5.95 -5.40 -10.24
CA ARG A 77 -7.02 -5.12 -11.20
C ARG A 77 -6.79 -3.80 -11.90
N SER A 78 -7.60 -3.58 -12.94
CA SER A 78 -7.62 -2.31 -13.66
C SER A 78 -8.02 -1.14 -12.75
N VAL A 79 -7.23 -0.07 -12.82
CA VAL A 79 -7.49 1.24 -12.19
C VAL A 79 -8.13 2.21 -13.18
N GLU A 80 -8.72 1.70 -14.25
CA GLU A 80 -9.45 2.50 -15.24
C GLU A 80 -10.55 3.34 -14.56
N GLY A 81 -10.52 4.65 -14.80
CA GLY A 81 -11.44 5.62 -14.19
C GLY A 81 -11.04 6.10 -12.78
N CYS A 82 -9.96 5.55 -12.20
CA CYS A 82 -9.45 5.99 -10.90
C CYS A 82 -8.54 7.22 -11.07
N THR A 83 -8.48 8.06 -10.03
CA THR A 83 -7.62 9.25 -10.06
C THR A 83 -6.19 8.86 -9.70
N LEU A 84 -5.24 9.10 -10.60
CA LEU A 84 -3.82 8.92 -10.32
C LEU A 84 -3.35 9.97 -9.31
N ILE A 85 -2.73 9.51 -8.23
CA ILE A 85 -2.08 10.32 -7.21
C ILE A 85 -0.61 10.46 -7.64
N ALA A 86 -0.31 11.49 -8.43
CA ALA A 86 0.98 11.68 -9.08
C ALA A 86 2.16 11.89 -8.08
N ASN A 87 1.88 12.46 -6.91
CA ASN A 87 2.86 12.62 -5.83
C ASN A 87 3.07 11.31 -5.03
N GLY A 88 2.28 10.27 -5.30
CA GLY A 88 2.31 8.99 -4.59
C GLY A 88 2.05 9.05 -3.09
N ASN A 89 1.60 10.19 -2.56
CA ASN A 89 1.34 10.37 -1.14
C ASN A 89 -0.18 10.53 -0.92
N TRP A 90 -0.78 9.54 -0.27
CA TRP A 90 -2.21 9.57 0.00
C TRP A 90 -2.61 10.57 1.08
N LEU A 91 -1.74 10.84 2.06
CA LEU A 91 -2.02 11.78 3.15
C LEU A 91 -2.01 13.23 2.68
N ASP A 92 -1.38 13.49 1.53
CA ASP A 92 -1.41 14.77 0.83
C ASP A 92 -2.77 14.93 0.12
N ARG A 93 -3.85 14.90 0.91
CA ARG A 93 -5.24 15.06 0.44
C ARG A 93 -5.56 16.49 0.03
N ASP A 94 -4.66 17.44 0.30
CA ASP A 94 -4.89 18.87 0.04
C ASP A 94 -5.01 19.17 -1.46
N GLN A 95 -4.69 18.20 -2.33
CA GLN A 95 -4.69 18.37 -3.79
C GLN A 95 -5.89 17.75 -4.52
N TYR A 96 -6.92 17.25 -3.83
CA TYR A 96 -8.11 16.67 -4.51
C TYR A 96 -9.45 16.88 -3.81
#